data_AF-A0A7V7FY19-F1
#
_entry.id   AF-A0A7V7FY19-F1
#
_cell.length_a   1.000
_cell.length_b   1.000
_cell.length_c   1.000
_cell.angle_alpha   90.00
_cell.angle_beta   90.00
_cell.angle_gamma   90.00
#
_symmetry.space_group_name_H-M   'P 1'
#
loop_
_entity.id
_entity.type
_entity.pdbx_description
1 polymer ?
#
loop_
_entity_poly.entity_id
_entity_poly.type
_entity_poly.pdbx_seq_one_letter_code
_entity_poly.pdbx_strand_id
1 'polypeptide(L)'
;MAMAAILLIPCGSLAWAETHAPAPTQPAAPPEASVPEDSLGEDDVLEEGKAAEELSRQFRLGEPGLSGVIVDRTITMMGKTFYRRFSQLSVESHILTRTTLSIHERPDARWGSQVWVAENNRILFQATLPPRLSDIDRYAEAAIEQVEQLLIQRSIMEALGSDPDLADEEI
;
A
#
# COMPACT_ATOMS: atom_id res chain seq x y z
N MET A 1 47.12 -18.27 -23.44
CA MET A 1 47.74 -16.93 -23.57
C MET A 1 46.76 -16.01 -24.27
N ALA A 2 46.10 -15.13 -23.52
CA ALA A 2 45.36 -14.00 -24.04
C ALA A 2 45.67 -12.81 -23.12
N MET A 3 46.37 -11.82 -23.67
CA MET A 3 46.70 -10.54 -23.04
C MET A 3 45.45 -9.67 -23.03
N ALA A 4 45.16 -9.02 -21.90
CA ALA A 4 44.37 -7.80 -21.87
C ALA A 4 44.89 -6.92 -20.74
N ALA A 5 45.58 -5.85 -21.14
CA ALA A 5 46.15 -4.84 -20.28
C ALA A 5 45.03 -3.97 -19.69
N ILE A 6 45.02 -3.83 -18.36
CA ILE A 6 44.15 -2.91 -17.63
C ILE A 6 44.92 -1.61 -17.42
N LEU A 7 44.52 -0.57 -18.15
CA LEU A 7 45.06 0.78 -18.06
C LEU A 7 44.32 1.57 -16.97
N LEU A 8 45.10 2.09 -16.03
CA LEU A 8 44.71 2.99 -14.94
C LEU A 8 44.32 4.38 -15.50
N ILE A 9 43.19 4.96 -15.09
CA ILE A 9 42.88 6.38 -15.33
C ILE A 9 42.38 7.01 -14.00
N PRO A 10 42.99 8.14 -13.55
CA PRO A 10 42.78 8.73 -12.23
C PRO A 10 41.60 9.72 -12.16
N CYS A 11 41.06 9.86 -10.94
CA CYS A 11 40.16 10.93 -10.48
C CYS A 11 40.69 12.32 -10.83
N GLY A 12 39.86 13.14 -11.48
CA GLY A 12 40.06 14.57 -11.67
C GLY A 12 38.88 15.36 -11.11
N SER A 13 39.17 16.22 -10.13
CA SER A 13 38.25 17.15 -9.48
C SER A 13 37.75 18.24 -10.43
N LEU A 14 36.46 18.58 -10.36
CA LEU A 14 35.89 19.76 -11.01
C LEU A 14 35.66 20.85 -9.95
N ALA A 15 36.48 21.89 -10.04
CA ALA A 15 36.33 23.16 -9.35
C ALA A 15 35.23 23.98 -10.03
N TRP A 16 34.30 24.54 -9.24
CA TRP A 16 33.28 25.48 -9.71
C TRP A 16 33.88 26.89 -9.71
N ALA A 17 33.72 27.60 -10.83
CA ALA A 17 34.18 28.97 -11.01
C ALA A 17 33.05 29.96 -10.69
N GLU A 18 33.28 30.85 -9.71
CA GLU A 18 32.48 32.05 -9.47
C GLU A 18 32.79 33.11 -10.55
N THR A 19 31.75 33.73 -11.11
CA THR A 19 31.89 34.93 -11.94
C THR A 19 31.05 36.05 -11.32
N HIS A 20 31.74 37.11 -10.91
CA HIS A 20 31.17 38.34 -10.36
C HIS A 20 31.17 39.44 -11.44
N ALA A 21 30.07 40.19 -11.58
CA ALA A 21 29.99 41.43 -12.36
C ALA A 21 28.77 42.29 -11.89
N PRO A 22 28.74 43.62 -12.14
CA PRO A 22 28.43 44.62 -11.11
C PRO A 22 27.06 45.34 -11.22
N ALA A 23 26.73 46.08 -10.16
CA ALA A 23 25.50 46.84 -9.96
C ALA A 23 25.35 48.08 -10.87
N PRO A 24 24.10 48.46 -11.22
CA PRO A 24 23.77 49.80 -11.69
C PRO A 24 22.85 50.59 -10.73
N THR A 25 23.10 51.89 -10.75
CA THR A 25 22.59 53.02 -9.95
C THR A 25 21.08 53.32 -10.09
N GLN A 26 20.44 53.73 -8.98
CA GLN A 26 19.08 54.26 -8.90
C GLN A 26 18.91 55.64 -9.55
N PRO A 27 17.69 55.96 -10.02
CA PRO A 27 17.15 57.32 -9.89
C PRO A 27 15.70 57.39 -9.34
N ALA A 28 15.53 58.21 -8.29
CA ALA A 28 14.41 59.05 -7.83
C ALA A 28 12.91 58.66 -8.03
N ALA A 29 12.17 58.62 -6.90
CA ALA A 29 10.69 58.68 -6.77
C ALA A 29 10.13 60.11 -7.07
N PRO A 30 8.82 60.37 -7.38
CA PRO A 30 7.57 60.04 -6.61
C PRO A 30 6.30 59.82 -7.53
N PRO A 31 5.00 59.81 -7.10
CA PRO A 31 4.34 59.83 -5.78
C PRO A 31 3.38 58.65 -5.51
N GLU A 32 2.88 58.57 -4.28
CA GLU A 32 1.93 57.58 -3.76
C GLU A 32 0.63 57.50 -4.59
N ALA A 33 0.30 56.29 -5.05
CA ALA A 33 -1.04 55.93 -5.52
C ALA A 33 -1.66 55.00 -4.48
N SER A 34 -2.72 55.50 -3.85
CA SER A 34 -3.58 54.80 -2.89
C SER A 34 -4.06 53.46 -3.42
N VAL A 35 -3.75 52.38 -2.69
CA VAL A 35 -4.35 51.05 -2.87
C VAL A 35 -5.79 51.13 -2.37
N PRO A 36 -6.82 50.78 -3.18
CA PRO A 36 -8.13 50.49 -2.65
C PRO A 36 -8.01 49.19 -1.85
N GLU A 37 -8.34 49.25 -0.55
CA GLU A 37 -8.62 48.06 0.25
C GLU A 37 -9.88 47.40 -0.32
N ASP A 38 -9.70 46.48 -1.26
CA ASP A 38 -10.74 45.55 -1.66
C ASP A 38 -10.61 44.31 -0.78
N SER A 39 -11.66 44.08 -0.02
CA SER A 39 -11.80 43.02 0.97
C SER A 39 -11.55 41.64 0.35
N LEU A 40 -10.47 40.98 0.77
CA LEU A 40 -10.38 39.54 0.62
C LEU A 40 -11.37 38.91 1.61
N GLY A 41 -12.43 38.34 1.07
CA GLY A 41 -13.49 37.68 1.81
C GLY A 41 -12.94 36.59 2.72
N GLU A 42 -13.49 36.53 3.92
CA GLU A 42 -13.17 35.57 4.99
C GLU A 42 -13.70 34.15 4.71
N ASP A 43 -14.03 33.83 3.45
CA ASP A 43 -14.75 32.61 3.09
C ASP A 43 -13.84 31.44 2.62
N ASP A 44 -12.57 31.70 2.30
CA ASP A 44 -11.68 30.69 1.69
C ASP A 44 -10.96 29.77 2.70
N VAL A 45 -11.05 30.09 4.01
CA VAL A 45 -10.35 29.33 5.07
C VAL A 45 -11.21 28.17 5.60
N LEU A 46 -12.46 28.04 5.16
CA LEU A 46 -13.42 27.03 5.65
C LEU A 46 -13.48 25.76 4.77
N GLU A 47 -12.68 25.67 3.71
CA GLU A 47 -12.70 24.58 2.72
C GLU A 47 -11.65 23.49 3.00
N GLU A 48 -10.40 23.82 3.36
CA GLU A 48 -9.33 22.82 3.55
C GLU A 48 -9.65 21.81 4.67
N GLY A 49 -10.25 22.26 5.76
CA GLY A 49 -10.64 21.39 6.87
C GLY A 49 -11.77 20.42 6.52
N LYS A 50 -12.72 20.88 5.69
CA LYS A 50 -13.85 20.05 5.23
C LYS A 50 -13.42 19.04 4.18
N ALA A 51 -12.60 19.45 3.21
CA ALA A 51 -12.06 18.55 2.20
C ALA A 51 -11.23 17.43 2.85
N ALA A 52 -10.41 17.76 3.86
CA ALA A 52 -9.68 16.76 4.63
C ALA A 52 -10.60 15.85 5.46
N GLU A 53 -11.66 16.39 6.05
CA GLU A 53 -12.65 15.61 6.80
C GLU A 53 -13.45 14.67 5.87
N GLU A 54 -13.92 15.15 4.72
CA GLU A 54 -14.63 14.37 3.71
C GLU A 54 -13.74 13.29 3.12
N LEU A 55 -12.49 13.60 2.77
CA LEU A 55 -11.49 12.61 2.37
C LEU A 55 -11.30 11.57 3.47
N SER A 56 -11.16 11.99 4.72
CA SER A 56 -11.01 11.06 5.84
C SER A 56 -12.24 10.19 6.07
N ARG A 57 -13.45 10.69 5.80
CA ARG A 57 -14.72 9.97 5.94
C ARG A 57 -14.94 9.00 4.77
N GLN A 58 -14.64 9.45 3.55
CA GLN A 58 -14.68 8.65 2.31
C GLN A 58 -13.67 7.50 2.36
N PHE A 59 -12.44 7.76 2.79
CA PHE A 59 -11.37 6.77 2.90
C PHE A 59 -11.25 6.11 4.28
N ARG A 60 -12.16 6.44 5.23
CA ARG A 60 -12.15 5.99 6.64
C ARG A 60 -10.76 6.05 7.29
N LEU A 61 -10.05 7.15 7.09
CA LEU A 61 -8.67 7.34 7.54
C LEU A 61 -8.55 7.67 9.05
N GLY A 62 -9.66 7.98 9.72
CA GLY A 62 -9.70 8.41 11.13
C GLY A 62 -10.34 7.44 12.13
N GLU A 63 -11.06 6.42 11.68
CA GLU A 63 -11.49 5.35 12.57
C GLU A 63 -10.32 4.38 12.74
N PRO A 64 -10.01 3.88 13.95
CA PRO A 64 -9.19 2.70 14.12
C PRO A 64 -9.95 1.54 13.48
N GLY A 65 -9.83 1.43 12.16
CA GLY A 65 -10.53 0.45 11.34
C GLY A 65 -10.30 -0.90 11.98
N LEU A 66 -11.38 -1.64 12.17
CA LEU A 66 -11.38 -2.97 12.75
C LEU A 66 -10.19 -3.74 12.17
N SER A 67 -9.14 -3.96 12.98
CA SER A 67 -7.97 -4.72 12.54
C SER A 67 -8.49 -6.04 12.01
N GLY A 68 -8.05 -6.41 10.81
CA GLY A 68 -8.46 -7.65 10.17
C GLY A 68 -8.22 -8.82 11.12
N VAL A 69 -9.18 -9.74 11.18
CA VAL A 69 -9.06 -10.96 11.98
C VAL A 69 -8.82 -12.15 11.08
N ILE A 70 -7.93 -13.04 11.49
CA ILE A 70 -7.70 -14.32 10.82
C ILE A 70 -8.36 -15.42 11.67
N VAL A 71 -9.39 -16.06 11.13
CA VAL A 71 -10.18 -17.08 11.83
C VAL A 71 -9.65 -18.48 11.50
N ASP A 72 -9.26 -19.24 12.52
CA ASP A 72 -8.87 -20.65 12.41
C ASP A 72 -10.11 -21.55 12.32
N ARG A 73 -10.29 -22.23 11.18
CA ARG A 73 -11.24 -23.35 11.00
C ARG A 73 -10.52 -24.65 10.61
N THR A 74 -9.27 -24.80 11.04
CA THR A 74 -8.46 -26.00 10.84
C THR A 74 -8.58 -26.96 12.02
N ILE A 75 -8.51 -28.25 11.73
CA ILE A 75 -8.70 -29.36 12.68
C ILE A 75 -7.51 -30.31 12.74
N THR A 76 -6.76 -30.54 11.66
CA THR A 76 -5.59 -31.43 11.69
C THR A 76 -4.33 -30.70 12.14
N MET A 77 -3.28 -31.45 12.47
CA MET A 77 -1.96 -30.86 12.76
C MET A 77 -1.35 -30.13 11.57
N MET A 78 -1.62 -30.59 10.34
CA MET A 78 -1.13 -29.93 9.13
C MET A 78 -1.82 -28.58 8.95
N GLY A 79 -3.15 -28.56 9.02
CA GLY A 79 -3.93 -27.32 8.93
C GLY A 79 -3.55 -26.32 10.02
N LYS A 80 -3.39 -26.77 11.28
CA LYS A 80 -2.97 -25.89 12.38
C LYS A 80 -1.56 -25.33 12.22
N THR A 81 -0.66 -26.11 11.63
CA THR A 81 0.70 -25.64 11.33
C THR A 81 0.67 -24.60 10.21
N PHE A 82 -0.11 -24.85 9.16
CA PHE A 82 -0.35 -23.89 8.07
C PHE A 82 -0.94 -22.59 8.61
N TYR A 83 -2.02 -22.66 9.41
CA TYR A 83 -2.64 -21.49 10.03
C TYR A 83 -1.63 -20.68 10.84
N ARG A 84 -0.85 -21.33 11.71
CA ARG A 84 0.15 -20.66 12.55
C ARG A 84 1.20 -19.94 11.72
N ARG A 85 1.75 -20.60 10.70
CA ARG A 85 2.77 -20.02 9.82
C ARG A 85 2.20 -18.86 9.01
N PHE A 86 1.00 -19.03 8.43
CA PHE A 86 0.29 -17.97 7.71
C PHE A 86 0.04 -16.76 8.61
N SER A 87 -0.49 -16.95 9.81
CA SER A 87 -0.75 -15.85 10.75
C SER A 87 0.53 -15.11 11.14
N GLN A 88 1.65 -15.82 11.35
CA GLN A 88 2.94 -15.17 11.63
C GLN A 88 3.41 -14.28 10.48
N LEU A 89 3.38 -14.81 9.25
CA LEU A 89 3.81 -14.08 8.06
C LEU A 89 2.87 -12.91 7.73
N SER A 90 1.57 -13.07 7.97
CA SER A 90 0.57 -12.03 7.65
C SER A 90 0.77 -10.72 8.39
N VAL A 91 1.44 -10.74 9.56
CA VAL A 91 1.71 -9.53 10.35
C VAL A 91 2.62 -8.55 9.61
N GLU A 92 3.45 -9.06 8.70
CA GLU A 92 4.38 -8.25 7.90
C GLU A 92 3.67 -7.48 6.78
N SER A 93 2.46 -7.90 6.38
CA SER A 93 1.67 -7.25 5.32
C SER A 93 0.61 -6.30 5.88
N HIS A 94 0.67 -5.04 5.46
CA HIS A 94 -0.31 -4.02 5.86
C HIS A 94 -1.73 -4.31 5.32
N ILE A 95 -1.83 -4.98 4.17
CA ILE A 95 -3.14 -5.29 3.58
C ILE A 95 -3.77 -6.51 4.25
N LEU A 96 -2.98 -7.54 4.53
CA LEU A 96 -3.48 -8.74 5.21
C LEU A 96 -3.92 -8.41 6.65
N THR A 97 -3.19 -7.57 7.36
CA THR A 97 -3.54 -7.14 8.74
C THR A 97 -4.83 -6.32 8.83
N ARG A 98 -5.30 -5.72 7.73
CA ARG A 98 -6.58 -4.98 7.66
C ARG A 98 -7.72 -5.81 7.08
N THR A 99 -7.44 -7.01 6.58
CA THR A 99 -8.43 -7.86 5.91
C THR A 99 -8.91 -8.97 6.84
N THR A 100 -10.22 -9.21 6.89
CA THR A 100 -10.78 -10.35 7.63
C THR A 100 -10.70 -11.61 6.78
N LEU A 101 -9.86 -12.56 7.21
CA LEU A 101 -9.61 -13.81 6.52
C LEU A 101 -10.08 -15.00 7.36
N SER A 102 -10.40 -16.09 6.68
CA SER A 102 -10.71 -17.36 7.32
C SER A 102 -9.95 -18.49 6.64
N ILE A 103 -9.31 -19.32 7.46
CA ILE A 103 -8.54 -20.48 6.98
C ILE A 103 -9.34 -21.72 7.31
N HIS A 104 -9.75 -22.43 6.27
CA HIS A 104 -10.57 -23.61 6.39
C HIS A 104 -9.77 -24.84 5.99
N GLU A 105 -10.19 -25.98 6.53
CA GLU A 105 -9.59 -27.26 6.25
C GLU A 105 -10.66 -28.34 6.03
N ARG A 106 -10.39 -29.25 5.10
CA ARG A 106 -11.10 -30.51 4.94
C ARG A 106 -10.07 -31.66 4.94
N PRO A 107 -10.02 -32.46 6.02
CA PRO A 107 -9.15 -33.62 6.07
C PRO A 107 -9.59 -34.68 5.06
N ASP A 108 -8.63 -35.22 4.31
CA ASP A 108 -8.82 -36.37 3.44
C ASP A 108 -7.79 -37.46 3.78
N ALA A 109 -8.27 -38.64 4.17
CA ALA A 109 -7.39 -39.73 4.58
C ALA A 109 -6.53 -40.28 3.42
N ARG A 110 -6.93 -40.06 2.16
CA ARG A 110 -6.25 -40.62 0.98
C ARG A 110 -5.20 -39.67 0.41
N TRP A 111 -5.48 -38.37 0.42
CA TRP A 111 -4.67 -37.38 -0.32
C TRP A 111 -4.03 -36.31 0.56
N GLY A 112 -4.30 -36.30 1.87
CA GLY A 112 -3.80 -35.29 2.80
C GLY A 112 -4.90 -34.29 3.18
N SER A 113 -4.53 -33.09 3.58
CA SER A 113 -5.52 -32.12 4.05
C SER A 113 -5.73 -30.99 3.06
N GLN A 114 -6.95 -30.81 2.58
CA GLN A 114 -7.28 -29.69 1.70
C GLN A 114 -7.46 -28.43 2.55
N VAL A 115 -6.69 -27.38 2.29
CA VAL A 115 -6.86 -26.08 2.92
C VAL A 115 -7.27 -25.02 1.92
N TRP A 116 -7.99 -24.01 2.38
CA TRP A 116 -8.26 -22.80 1.61
C TRP A 116 -8.34 -21.57 2.50
N VAL A 117 -7.89 -20.44 1.98
CA VAL A 117 -7.99 -19.12 2.60
C VAL A 117 -9.10 -18.37 1.90
N ALA A 118 -10.02 -17.81 2.67
CA ALA A 118 -11.17 -17.08 2.14
C ALA A 118 -11.35 -15.74 2.85
N GLU A 119 -11.65 -14.72 2.06
CA GLU A 119 -12.23 -13.47 2.54
C GLU A 119 -13.74 -13.56 2.35
N ASN A 120 -14.49 -13.46 3.45
CA ASN A 120 -15.95 -13.63 3.46
C ASN A 120 -16.36 -14.96 2.79
N ASN A 121 -16.94 -14.89 1.59
CA ASN A 121 -17.42 -16.04 0.82
C ASN A 121 -16.59 -16.32 -0.45
N ARG A 122 -15.44 -15.65 -0.61
CA ARG A 122 -14.55 -15.77 -1.77
C ARG A 122 -13.27 -16.48 -1.38
N ILE A 123 -12.95 -17.55 -2.09
CA ILE A 123 -11.69 -18.29 -1.93
C ILE A 123 -10.57 -17.50 -2.65
N LEU A 124 -9.50 -17.20 -1.92
CA LEU A 124 -8.33 -16.47 -2.42
C LEU A 124 -7.14 -17.41 -2.68
N PHE A 125 -7.01 -18.46 -1.87
CA PHE A 125 -5.97 -19.48 -2.01
C PHE A 125 -6.55 -20.85 -1.70
N GLN A 126 -6.09 -21.88 -2.40
CA GLN A 126 -6.49 -23.26 -2.15
C GLN A 126 -5.35 -24.23 -2.48
N ALA A 127 -5.02 -25.14 -1.56
CA ALA A 127 -3.99 -26.15 -1.77
C ALA A 127 -4.24 -27.43 -0.96
N THR A 128 -3.74 -28.56 -1.47
CA THR A 128 -3.69 -29.81 -0.72
C THR A 128 -2.35 -29.89 0.04
N LEU A 129 -2.41 -29.92 1.36
CA LEU A 129 -1.23 -30.06 2.21
C LEU A 129 -0.71 -31.50 2.16
N PRO A 130 0.60 -31.71 1.89
CA PRO A 130 1.21 -33.03 1.98
C PRO A 130 1.23 -33.52 3.43
N PRO A 131 1.53 -34.80 3.70
CA PRO A 131 1.60 -35.34 5.06
C PRO A 131 2.87 -34.95 5.83
N ARG A 132 3.87 -34.34 5.18
CA ARG A 132 5.14 -33.93 5.80
C ARG A 132 5.05 -32.50 6.34
N LEU A 133 5.30 -32.30 7.64
CA LEU A 133 5.22 -30.97 8.28
C LEU A 133 6.24 -29.96 7.73
N SER A 134 7.46 -30.40 7.43
CA SER A 134 8.51 -29.56 6.83
C SER A 134 8.10 -28.89 5.53
N ASP A 135 7.10 -29.46 4.87
CA ASP A 135 6.65 -29.03 3.57
C ASP A 135 5.55 -27.99 3.66
N ILE A 136 4.94 -27.77 4.84
CA ILE A 136 3.80 -26.86 5.01
C ILE A 136 4.23 -25.40 4.86
N ASP A 137 5.42 -25.05 5.35
CA ASP A 137 5.86 -23.65 5.41
C ASP A 137 5.86 -23.00 4.03
N ARG A 138 6.32 -23.71 2.99
CA ARG A 138 6.25 -23.23 1.60
C ARG A 138 4.82 -23.01 1.09
N TYR A 139 3.84 -23.78 1.56
CA TYR A 139 2.44 -23.54 1.17
C TYR A 139 1.90 -22.30 1.86
N ALA A 140 2.29 -22.05 3.12
CA ALA A 140 1.90 -20.85 3.83
C ALA A 140 2.52 -19.60 3.18
N GLU A 141 3.80 -19.67 2.79
CA GLU A 141 4.49 -18.60 2.06
C GLU A 141 3.82 -18.32 0.71
N ALA A 142 3.58 -19.36 -0.10
CA ALA A 142 2.86 -19.21 -1.36
C ALA A 142 1.43 -18.66 -1.18
N ALA A 143 0.76 -19.02 -0.08
CA ALA A 143 -0.56 -18.50 0.23
C ALA A 143 -0.52 -17.00 0.55
N ILE A 144 0.48 -16.52 1.29
CA ILE A 144 0.64 -15.09 1.59
C ILE A 144 0.81 -14.29 0.30
N GLU A 145 1.76 -14.71 -0.55
CA GLU A 145 2.03 -14.05 -1.83
C GLU A 145 0.77 -13.97 -2.70
N GLN A 146 0.06 -15.08 -2.86
CA GLN A 146 -1.13 -15.13 -3.70
C GLN A 146 -2.28 -14.29 -3.12
N VAL A 147 -2.56 -14.42 -1.82
CA VAL A 147 -3.67 -13.69 -1.17
C VAL A 147 -3.40 -12.20 -1.22
N GLU A 148 -2.19 -11.76 -0.89
CA GLU A 148 -1.80 -10.35 -0.92
C GLU A 148 -1.92 -9.77 -2.34
N GLN A 149 -1.38 -10.45 -3.35
CA GLN A 149 -1.48 -9.99 -4.73
C GLN A 149 -2.95 -9.83 -5.19
N LEU A 150 -3.82 -10.78 -4.84
CA LEU A 150 -5.24 -10.72 -5.19
C LEU A 150 -5.95 -9.55 -4.49
N LEU A 151 -5.63 -9.29 -3.23
CA LEU A 151 -6.21 -8.17 -2.48
C LEU A 151 -5.72 -6.82 -3.01
N ILE A 152 -4.43 -6.68 -3.33
CA ILE A 152 -3.88 -5.46 -3.97
C ILE A 152 -4.56 -5.20 -5.32
N GLN A 153 -4.61 -6.22 -6.18
CA GLN A 153 -5.21 -6.07 -7.49
C GLN A 153 -6.67 -5.62 -7.37
N ARG A 154 -7.40 -6.21 -6.42
CA ARG A 154 -8.78 -5.84 -6.13
C ARG A 154 -8.92 -4.42 -5.62
N SER A 155 -8.10 -4.01 -4.66
CA SER A 155 -8.18 -2.64 -4.12
C SER A 155 -7.92 -1.60 -5.19
N ILE A 156 -7.01 -1.88 -6.14
CA ILE A 156 -6.75 -1.01 -7.29
C ILE A 156 -7.98 -0.94 -8.21
N MET A 157 -8.60 -2.07 -8.54
CA MET A 157 -9.80 -2.11 -9.37
C MET A 157 -10.98 -1.38 -8.73
N GLU A 158 -11.16 -1.52 -7.41
CA GLU A 158 -12.20 -0.83 -6.64
C GLU A 158 -11.96 0.68 -6.59
N ALA A 159 -10.70 1.10 -6.41
CA ALA A 159 -10.34 2.51 -6.44
C ALA A 159 -10.52 3.15 -7.83
N LEU A 160 -10.24 2.40 -8.91
CA LEU A 160 -10.44 2.89 -10.28
C LEU A 160 -11.92 2.92 -10.70
N GLY A 161 -12.73 1.98 -10.20
CA GLY A 161 -14.16 1.91 -10.51
C GLY A 161 -15.03 2.90 -9.70
N SER A 162 -14.47 3.46 -8.63
CA SER A 162 -15.13 4.47 -7.80
C SER A 162 -14.87 5.87 -8.38
N ASP A 163 -15.38 6.14 -9.57
CA ASP A 163 -15.35 7.49 -10.16
C ASP A 163 -16.37 8.38 -9.44
N PRO A 164 -15.96 9.45 -8.72
CA PRO A 164 -16.86 10.33 -7.98
C PRO A 164 -17.83 11.11 -8.87
N ASP A 165 -17.60 11.19 -10.19
CA ASP A 165 -18.41 11.98 -11.12
C ASP A 165 -19.81 11.38 -11.40
N LEU A 166 -20.10 10.18 -10.85
CA LEU A 166 -21.39 9.48 -11.01
C LEU A 166 -22.31 9.57 -9.78
N ALA A 167 -21.91 10.30 -8.73
CA ALA A 167 -22.65 10.31 -7.45
C ALA A 167 -23.70 11.42 -7.31
N ASP A 168 -23.69 12.45 -8.17
CA ASP A 168 -24.47 13.68 -7.95
C ASP A 168 -25.71 13.87 -8.86
N GLU A 169 -25.95 13.00 -9.85
CA GLU A 169 -27.09 13.12 -10.76
C GLU A 169 -28.06 11.93 -10.66
N GLU A 170 -28.80 11.83 -9.55
CA GLU A 170 -30.17 11.26 -9.47
C GLU A 170 -30.56 11.07 -7.98
N ILE A 171 -31.46 11.91 -7.44
CA ILE A 171 -32.81 11.59 -6.89
C ILE A 171 -33.64 12.89 -6.76
#